data_AF-A0A2S2R6S2-F1
#
_entry.id   AF-A0A2S2R6S2-F1
#
_cell.length_a   1.000
_cell.length_b   1.000
_cell.length_c   1.000
_cell.angle_alpha   90.00
_cell.angle_beta   90.00
_cell.angle_gamma   90.00
#
_symmetry.space_group_name_H-M   'P 1'
#
loop_
_entity.id
_entity.type
_entity.pdbx_description
1 polymer ?
#
loop_
_entity_poly.entity_id
_entity_poly.type
_entity_poly.pdbx_seq_one_letter_code
_entity_poly.pdbx_strand_id
1 'polypeptide(L)'
;MDQEDFTADLCAEQIGKLFQFQDLTGIESLPTCRDVLQRHNWDLESAVQDQLNLREGRPSVFAGTSETSSAPTVVVDPTRQQIFNSESSGTGNFLPFVIDYILRTFYNTFVSVVRFTWSLVWPEPRPPITDPVADVGKFILNYESVYGNGHPVYYRGSYKQALNDAKQELRFLVIYLHQNDQSDCSNFCSSVLPNSNVISFLNESNILFWACEQDTNEGNRVATALQANVYPYVAVVVLRESRMTLVGRMEGPVSPEEFIRRLRSVFEANEAYLIAARAERIERSFNQSLREQQDRAYLESLRADEQKEQLKKEKENQEREERMQKEQLKKEKENQEREERMQK
;
A
#
# COMPACT_ATOMS: atom_id res chain seq x y z
N MET A 1 -27.44 -22.62 -20.29
CA MET A 1 -26.04 -22.61 -20.76
C MET A 1 -25.21 -23.34 -19.72
N ASP A 2 -25.48 -24.63 -19.75
CA ASP A 2 -24.84 -25.84 -19.26
C ASP A 2 -23.53 -25.71 -18.46
N GLN A 3 -23.56 -26.28 -17.25
CA GLN A 3 -22.40 -26.54 -16.37
C GLN A 3 -21.35 -27.47 -17.00
N GLU A 4 -21.66 -28.12 -18.13
CA GLU A 4 -20.85 -29.17 -18.75
C GLU A 4 -19.61 -28.66 -19.51
N ASP A 5 -19.51 -27.37 -19.82
CA ASP A 5 -18.42 -26.83 -20.66
C ASP A 5 -17.15 -26.45 -19.86
N PHE A 6 -17.24 -26.30 -18.54
CA PHE A 6 -16.14 -25.77 -17.71
C PHE A 6 -15.18 -26.83 -17.16
N THR A 7 -15.55 -28.11 -17.25
CA THR A 7 -14.76 -29.26 -16.79
C THR A 7 -14.06 -30.00 -17.92
N ALA A 8 -14.29 -29.60 -19.18
CA ALA A 8 -13.81 -30.33 -20.37
C ALA A 8 -12.28 -30.47 -20.46
N ASP A 9 -11.54 -29.53 -19.87
CA ASP A 9 -10.06 -29.49 -19.90
C ASP A 9 -9.40 -29.99 -18.59
N LEU A 10 -10.17 -30.54 -17.64
CA LEU A 10 -9.67 -30.90 -16.31
C LEU A 10 -9.57 -32.42 -16.14
N CYS A 11 -8.51 -32.92 -15.49
CA CYS A 11 -8.42 -34.34 -15.17
C CYS A 11 -9.36 -34.73 -14.01
N ALA A 12 -9.66 -36.02 -13.85
CA ALA A 12 -10.56 -36.50 -12.79
C ALA A 12 -10.12 -36.08 -11.38
N GLU A 13 -8.80 -35.99 -11.12
CA GLU A 13 -8.24 -35.52 -9.84
C GLU A 13 -8.47 -34.01 -9.63
N GLN A 14 -8.31 -33.21 -10.68
CA GLN A 14 -8.55 -31.77 -10.66
C GLN A 14 -10.03 -31.44 -10.47
N ILE A 15 -10.92 -32.20 -11.09
CA ILE A 15 -12.37 -32.07 -10.88
C ILE A 15 -12.74 -32.38 -9.43
N GLY A 16 -12.15 -33.42 -8.83
CA GLY A 16 -12.34 -33.74 -7.41
C GLY A 16 -11.90 -32.60 -6.49
N LYS A 17 -10.72 -32.02 -6.72
CA LYS A 17 -10.21 -30.86 -5.95
C LYS A 17 -11.07 -29.62 -6.12
N LEU A 18 -11.64 -29.40 -7.31
CA LEU A 18 -12.52 -28.26 -7.61
C LEU A 18 -13.80 -28.30 -6.76
N PHE A 19 -14.47 -29.45 -6.71
CA PHE A 19 -15.68 -29.61 -5.89
C PHE A 19 -15.37 -29.58 -4.39
N GLN A 20 -14.28 -30.21 -3.96
CA GLN A 20 -13.86 -30.16 -2.56
C GLN A 20 -13.53 -28.73 -2.11
N PHE A 21 -12.90 -27.94 -2.98
CA PHE A 21 -12.66 -26.51 -2.74
C PHE A 21 -13.96 -25.70 -2.67
N GLN A 22 -14.93 -26.00 -3.55
CA GLN A 22 -16.25 -25.37 -3.54
C GLN A 22 -17.00 -25.63 -2.24
N ASP A 23 -17.02 -26.89 -1.78
CA ASP A 23 -17.68 -27.29 -0.53
C ASP A 23 -17.04 -26.63 0.70
N LEU A 24 -15.71 -26.52 0.73
CA LEU A 24 -14.97 -25.92 1.85
C LEU A 24 -15.04 -24.39 1.89
N THR A 25 -15.03 -23.74 0.73
CA THR A 25 -15.00 -22.27 0.65
C THR A 25 -16.38 -21.64 0.47
N GLY A 26 -17.39 -22.41 0.09
CA GLY A 26 -18.76 -21.93 -0.12
C GLY A 26 -18.86 -20.88 -1.23
N ILE A 27 -17.98 -20.94 -2.23
CA ILE A 27 -18.04 -20.09 -3.43
C ILE A 27 -19.02 -20.74 -4.41
N GLU A 28 -20.07 -20.01 -4.81
CA GLU A 28 -21.10 -20.56 -5.70
C GLU A 28 -20.62 -20.69 -7.17
N SER A 29 -19.57 -19.94 -7.55
CA SER A 29 -19.03 -19.91 -8.91
C SER A 29 -17.85 -20.87 -9.13
N LEU A 30 -18.14 -22.00 -9.80
CA LEU A 30 -17.14 -22.94 -10.33
C LEU A 30 -15.96 -22.30 -11.11
N PRO A 31 -16.16 -21.30 -12.01
CA PRO A 31 -15.02 -20.70 -12.72
C PRO A 31 -14.06 -19.96 -11.78
N THR A 32 -14.58 -19.34 -10.71
CA THR A 32 -13.73 -18.66 -9.72
C THR A 32 -12.92 -19.67 -8.90
N CYS A 33 -13.52 -20.80 -8.54
CA CYS A 33 -12.80 -21.90 -7.88
C CYS A 33 -11.66 -22.44 -8.74
N ARG A 34 -11.89 -22.57 -10.06
CA ARG A 34 -10.88 -23.03 -11.02
C ARG A 34 -9.71 -22.06 -11.11
N ASP A 35 -9.98 -20.76 -11.25
CA ASP A 35 -8.94 -19.74 -11.33
C ASP A 35 -8.07 -19.69 -10.06
N VAL A 36 -8.69 -19.83 -8.89
CA VAL A 36 -7.96 -19.83 -7.61
C VAL A 36 -7.09 -21.07 -7.47
N LEU A 37 -7.62 -22.27 -7.77
CA LEU A 37 -6.83 -23.51 -7.73
C LEU A 37 -5.69 -23.50 -8.76
N GLN A 38 -5.89 -22.93 -9.95
CA GLN A 38 -4.84 -22.79 -10.96
C GLN A 38 -3.69 -21.89 -10.47
N ARG A 39 -3.99 -20.78 -9.80
CA ARG A 39 -2.97 -19.89 -9.20
C ARG A 39 -2.14 -20.59 -8.13
N HIS A 40 -2.76 -21.52 -7.41
CA HIS A 40 -2.14 -22.30 -6.35
C HIS A 40 -1.63 -23.67 -6.84
N ASN A 41 -1.36 -23.83 -8.14
CA ASN A 41 -0.84 -25.07 -8.73
C ASN A 41 -1.62 -26.34 -8.33
N TRP A 42 -2.96 -26.23 -8.15
CA TRP A 42 -3.84 -27.32 -7.70
C TRP A 42 -3.51 -27.87 -6.30
N ASP A 43 -2.89 -27.06 -5.45
CA ASP A 43 -2.75 -27.31 -4.01
C ASP A 43 -4.01 -26.82 -3.27
N LEU A 44 -4.83 -27.78 -2.84
CA LEU A 44 -6.11 -27.53 -2.19
C LEU A 44 -5.92 -26.82 -0.84
N GLU A 45 -4.96 -27.27 -0.03
CA GLU A 45 -4.77 -26.74 1.32
C GLU A 45 -4.30 -25.29 1.27
N SER A 46 -3.34 -25.00 0.40
CA SER A 46 -2.86 -23.63 0.18
C SER A 46 -3.98 -22.71 -0.34
N ALA A 47 -4.76 -23.17 -1.32
CA ALA A 47 -5.86 -22.38 -1.88
C ALA A 47 -6.97 -22.11 -0.87
N VAL A 48 -7.37 -23.12 -0.08
CA VAL A 48 -8.42 -22.98 0.94
C VAL A 48 -7.96 -22.04 2.03
N GLN A 49 -6.73 -22.20 2.51
CA GLN A 49 -6.16 -21.33 3.53
C GLN A 49 -6.11 -19.88 3.05
N ASP A 50 -5.72 -19.63 1.80
CA ASP A 50 -5.66 -18.30 1.22
C ASP A 50 -7.05 -17.65 1.09
N GLN A 51 -8.04 -18.44 0.66
CA GLN A 51 -9.42 -17.98 0.50
C GLN A 51 -10.11 -17.70 1.85
N LEU A 52 -9.85 -18.53 2.87
CA LEU A 52 -10.33 -18.31 4.24
C LEU A 52 -9.63 -17.10 4.86
N ASN A 53 -8.33 -16.94 4.67
CA ASN A 53 -7.58 -15.76 5.10
C ASN A 53 -8.16 -14.47 4.51
N LEU A 54 -8.49 -14.46 3.21
CA LEU A 54 -9.11 -13.32 2.52
C LEU A 54 -10.51 -12.98 3.09
N ARG A 55 -11.32 -14.01 3.40
CA ARG A 55 -12.63 -13.82 4.06
C ARG A 55 -12.49 -13.32 5.51
N GLU A 56 -11.43 -13.69 6.20
CA GLU A 56 -11.16 -13.35 7.60
C GLU A 56 -10.37 -12.03 7.77
N GLY A 57 -10.08 -11.33 6.67
CA GLY A 57 -9.40 -10.03 6.65
C GLY A 57 -7.88 -10.11 6.87
N ARG A 58 -7.27 -11.28 6.69
CA ARG A 58 -5.81 -11.45 6.69
C ARG A 58 -5.27 -11.19 5.27
N PRO A 59 -4.18 -10.41 5.10
CA PRO A 59 -3.53 -10.32 3.81
C PRO A 59 -3.02 -11.71 3.41
N SER A 60 -3.22 -12.10 2.14
CA SER A 60 -2.73 -13.39 1.65
C SER A 60 -1.21 -13.47 1.80
N VAL A 61 -0.69 -14.62 2.27
CA VAL A 61 0.76 -14.87 2.36
C VAL A 61 1.41 -14.76 0.97
N PHE A 62 0.62 -14.95 -0.09
CA PHE A 62 1.01 -14.77 -1.49
C PHE A 62 0.70 -13.37 -2.08
N ALA A 63 0.04 -12.45 -1.37
CA ALA A 63 -0.06 -11.05 -1.82
C ALA A 63 1.32 -10.40 -1.96
N GLY A 64 2.31 -10.87 -1.21
CA GLY A 64 3.68 -10.36 -1.25
C GLY A 64 4.46 -10.68 -2.52
N THR A 65 3.98 -11.57 -3.41
CA THR A 65 4.76 -12.01 -4.58
C THR A 65 4.17 -11.63 -5.93
N SER A 66 3.00 -10.98 -5.96
CA SER A 66 2.34 -10.53 -7.20
C SER A 66 2.07 -9.03 -7.28
N GLU A 67 2.36 -8.25 -6.23
CA GLU A 67 2.54 -6.81 -6.40
C GLU A 67 3.87 -6.60 -7.13
N THR A 68 3.80 -6.73 -8.46
CA THR A 68 4.65 -5.95 -9.34
C THR A 68 4.78 -4.57 -8.72
N SER A 69 6.02 -4.17 -8.49
CA SER A 69 6.49 -2.92 -7.90
C SER A 69 6.01 -1.71 -8.71
N SER A 70 4.71 -1.55 -8.89
CA SER A 70 4.06 -0.41 -9.52
C SER A 70 3.91 0.67 -8.45
N ALA A 71 4.26 1.90 -8.80
CA ALA A 71 4.07 3.02 -7.89
C ALA A 71 2.56 3.15 -7.57
N PRO A 72 2.17 3.55 -6.35
CA PRO A 72 0.80 3.90 -6.07
C PRO A 72 0.37 5.01 -7.03
N THR A 73 -0.64 4.75 -7.85
CA THR A 73 -1.16 5.74 -8.79
C THR A 73 -1.83 6.87 -8.02
N VAL A 74 -1.47 8.11 -8.33
CA VAL A 74 -2.14 9.28 -7.76
C VAL A 74 -3.45 9.51 -8.49
N VAL A 75 -4.55 9.56 -7.74
CA VAL A 75 -5.86 9.90 -8.26
C VAL A 75 -5.93 11.41 -8.43
N VAL A 76 -6.11 11.85 -9.69
CA VAL A 76 -6.33 13.24 -10.07
C VAL A 76 -7.81 13.41 -10.38
N ASP A 77 -8.59 13.82 -9.37
CA ASP A 77 -10.02 14.12 -9.51
C ASP A 77 -10.27 15.63 -9.30
N PRO A 78 -10.72 16.38 -10.31
CA PRO A 78 -10.95 17.83 -10.20
C PRO A 78 -11.93 18.22 -9.10
N THR A 79 -12.90 17.36 -8.75
CA THR A 79 -13.92 17.67 -7.72
C THR A 79 -13.37 17.63 -6.30
N ARG A 80 -12.23 16.96 -6.11
CA ARG A 80 -11.58 16.76 -4.81
C ARG A 80 -10.40 17.72 -4.59
N GLN A 81 -10.13 18.61 -5.55
CA GLN A 81 -8.96 19.50 -5.56
C GLN A 81 -9.33 20.93 -5.16
N GLN A 82 -8.52 21.52 -4.27
CA GLN A 82 -8.47 22.96 -4.11
C GLN A 82 -7.43 23.54 -5.10
N ILE A 83 -7.89 24.41 -6.01
CA ILE A 83 -7.06 25.00 -7.06
C ILE A 83 -6.83 26.47 -6.73
N PHE A 84 -5.57 26.86 -6.59
CA PHE A 84 -5.17 28.23 -6.33
C PHE A 84 -4.38 28.81 -7.49
N ASN A 85 -4.92 29.85 -8.12
CA ASN A 85 -4.25 30.61 -9.16
C ASN A 85 -3.59 31.86 -8.55
N SER A 86 -2.55 32.38 -9.19
CA SER A 86 -2.01 33.70 -8.86
C SER A 86 -3.04 34.79 -9.21
N GLU A 87 -3.24 35.76 -8.31
CA GLU A 87 -4.09 36.91 -8.58
C GLU A 87 -3.33 37.88 -9.49
N SER A 88 -3.76 38.03 -10.74
CA SER A 88 -3.31 39.13 -11.58
C SER A 88 -3.84 40.44 -11.02
N SER A 89 -2.96 41.27 -10.47
CA SER A 89 -3.28 42.68 -10.18
C SER A 89 -3.65 43.38 -11.50
N GLY A 90 -4.95 43.51 -11.78
CA GLY A 90 -5.44 44.12 -13.01
C GLY A 90 -6.97 44.18 -13.07
N THR A 91 -7.54 45.27 -12.55
CA THR A 91 -8.90 45.69 -12.90
C THR A 91 -8.99 45.99 -14.40
N GLY A 92 -9.70 45.15 -15.16
CA GLY A 92 -10.15 45.47 -16.52
C GLY A 92 -10.11 44.29 -17.50
N ASN A 93 -11.30 43.87 -17.97
CA ASN A 93 -11.56 42.91 -19.04
C ASN A 93 -11.16 41.44 -18.81
N PHE A 94 -12.15 40.67 -18.35
CA PHE A 94 -12.13 39.21 -18.13
C PHE A 94 -12.27 38.39 -19.43
N LEU A 95 -12.77 39.01 -20.52
CA LEU A 95 -13.00 38.38 -21.83
C LEU A 95 -11.75 37.77 -22.49
N PRO A 96 -10.59 38.47 -22.58
CA PRO A 96 -9.38 37.87 -23.15
C PRO A 96 -8.89 36.67 -22.33
N PHE A 97 -9.07 36.65 -21.01
CA PHE A 97 -8.68 35.53 -20.15
C PHE A 97 -9.60 34.32 -20.31
N VAL A 98 -10.91 34.53 -20.42
CA VAL A 98 -11.86 33.45 -20.69
C VAL A 98 -11.61 32.86 -22.07
N ILE A 99 -11.34 33.70 -23.07
CA ILE A 99 -11.02 33.26 -24.42
C ILE A 99 -9.67 32.52 -24.45
N ASP A 100 -8.62 33.04 -23.82
CA ASP A 100 -7.31 32.37 -23.72
C ASP A 100 -7.43 31.04 -22.96
N TYR A 101 -8.14 31.01 -21.84
CA TYR A 101 -8.39 29.79 -21.07
C TYR A 101 -9.17 28.74 -21.87
N ILE A 102 -10.22 29.15 -22.58
CA ILE A 102 -11.00 28.28 -23.46
C ILE A 102 -10.13 27.77 -24.60
N LEU A 103 -9.43 28.65 -25.31
CA LEU A 103 -8.56 28.27 -26.44
C LEU A 103 -7.42 27.36 -26.00
N ARG A 104 -6.81 27.61 -24.84
CA ARG A 104 -5.74 26.79 -24.27
C ARG A 104 -6.26 25.43 -23.79
N THR A 105 -7.47 25.38 -23.23
CA THR A 105 -8.14 24.12 -22.85
C THR A 105 -8.48 23.30 -24.10
N PHE A 106 -9.05 23.92 -25.14
CA PHE A 106 -9.31 23.26 -26.42
C PHE A 106 -8.02 22.81 -27.10
N TYR A 107 -6.96 23.61 -27.06
CA TYR A 107 -5.65 23.26 -27.59
C TYR A 107 -5.06 22.05 -26.86
N ASN A 108 -5.08 22.04 -25.52
CA ASN A 108 -4.57 20.91 -24.74
C ASN A 108 -5.38 19.62 -24.98
N THR A 109 -6.71 19.75 -25.11
CA THR A 109 -7.59 18.61 -25.41
C THR A 109 -7.33 18.11 -26.84
N PHE A 110 -7.20 19.01 -27.81
CA PHE A 110 -6.90 18.68 -29.19
C PHE A 110 -5.51 18.05 -29.35
N VAL A 111 -4.47 18.62 -28.73
CA VAL A 111 -3.11 18.06 -28.72
C VAL A 111 -3.08 16.72 -28.01
N SER A 112 -3.89 16.50 -26.96
CA SER A 112 -4.00 15.19 -26.30
C SER A 112 -4.61 14.12 -27.21
N VAL A 113 -5.65 14.47 -27.98
CA VAL A 113 -6.27 13.56 -28.95
C VAL A 113 -5.31 13.30 -30.11
N VAL A 114 -4.65 14.34 -30.63
CA VAL A 114 -3.65 14.20 -31.69
C VAL A 114 -2.47 13.37 -31.21
N ARG A 115 -1.94 13.60 -30.01
CA ARG A 115 -0.88 12.76 -29.42
C ARG A 115 -1.32 11.32 -29.23
N PHE A 116 -2.53 11.07 -28.74
CA PHE A 116 -3.07 9.72 -28.60
C PHE A 116 -3.19 9.01 -29.96
N THR A 117 -3.68 9.71 -30.99
CA THR A 117 -3.74 9.16 -32.35
C THR A 117 -2.35 9.00 -32.98
N TRP A 118 -1.40 9.86 -32.64
CA TRP A 118 -0.01 9.79 -33.10
C TRP A 118 0.76 8.66 -32.40
N SER A 119 0.54 8.45 -31.10
CA SER A 119 1.13 7.35 -30.31
C SER A 119 0.60 5.97 -30.73
N LEU A 120 -0.60 5.93 -31.32
CA LEU A 120 -1.18 4.71 -31.88
C LEU A 120 -0.51 4.33 -33.22
N VAL A 121 0.01 5.31 -33.96
CA VAL A 121 0.64 5.12 -35.28
C VAL A 121 2.17 5.02 -35.18
N TRP A 122 2.79 5.66 -34.19
CA TRP A 122 4.22 5.65 -33.93
C TRP A 122 4.47 5.27 -32.46
N PRO A 123 5.17 4.15 -32.18
CA PRO A 123 5.59 3.83 -30.82
C PRO A 123 6.43 4.99 -30.29
N GLU A 124 5.98 5.65 -29.23
CA GLU A 124 6.76 6.71 -28.60
C GLU A 124 8.17 6.19 -28.28
N PRO A 125 9.23 6.96 -28.59
CA PRO A 125 10.56 6.58 -28.17
C PRO A 125 10.53 6.39 -26.66
N ARG A 126 10.85 5.18 -26.20
CA ARG A 126 10.92 4.89 -24.77
C ARG A 126 11.80 5.97 -24.14
N PRO A 127 11.31 6.71 -23.13
CA PRO A 127 12.13 7.71 -22.49
C PRO A 127 13.43 7.03 -22.02
N PRO A 128 14.59 7.68 -22.20
CA PRO A 128 15.86 7.09 -21.84
C PRO A 128 15.81 6.65 -20.38
N ILE A 129 16.43 5.50 -20.09
CA ILE A 129 16.54 4.96 -18.73
C ILE A 129 17.42 5.92 -17.94
N THR A 130 16.83 6.95 -17.35
CA THR A 130 17.51 7.83 -16.40
C THR A 130 17.22 7.38 -14.99
N ASP A 131 18.18 7.65 -14.10
CA ASP A 131 18.00 7.42 -12.67
C ASP A 131 17.16 8.56 -12.09
N PRO A 132 15.91 8.29 -11.66
CA PRO A 132 15.03 9.32 -11.13
C PRO A 132 15.56 9.95 -9.83
N VAL A 133 16.35 9.20 -9.05
CA VAL A 133 16.96 9.72 -7.82
C VAL A 133 18.06 10.73 -8.15
N ALA A 134 18.84 10.45 -9.20
CA ALA A 134 19.89 11.36 -9.67
C ALA A 134 19.32 12.69 -10.15
N ASP A 135 18.17 12.69 -10.83
CA ASP A 135 17.53 13.91 -11.32
C ASP A 135 17.05 14.82 -10.18
N VAL A 136 16.47 14.24 -9.12
CA VAL A 136 16.13 14.95 -7.88
C VAL A 136 17.39 15.50 -7.19
N GLY A 137 18.45 14.68 -7.11
CA GLY A 137 19.74 15.10 -6.54
C GLY A 137 20.37 16.28 -7.29
N LYS A 138 20.34 16.26 -8.62
CA LYS A 138 20.83 17.37 -9.47
C LYS A 138 20.05 18.65 -9.19
N PHE A 139 18.73 18.57 -9.09
CA PHE A 139 17.90 19.74 -8.76
C PHE A 139 18.31 20.37 -7.42
N ILE A 140 18.46 19.55 -6.37
CA ILE A 140 18.85 20.03 -5.03
C ILE A 140 20.22 20.71 -5.07
N LEU A 141 21.21 20.08 -5.72
CA LEU A 141 22.55 20.65 -5.86
C LEU A 141 22.54 21.96 -6.66
N ASN A 142 21.77 22.02 -7.75
CA ASN A 142 21.62 23.24 -8.54
C ASN A 142 20.97 24.36 -7.69
N TYR A 143 19.90 24.05 -6.96
CA TYR A 143 19.26 24.98 -6.04
C TYR A 143 20.24 25.52 -5.00
N GLU A 144 20.97 24.64 -4.30
CA GLU A 144 21.94 25.00 -3.27
C GLU A 144 23.07 25.87 -3.85
N SER A 145 23.49 25.61 -5.11
CA SER A 145 24.51 26.41 -5.78
C SER A 145 24.07 27.82 -6.14
N VAL A 146 22.78 28.01 -6.48
CA VAL A 146 22.24 29.29 -6.99
C VAL A 146 21.64 30.14 -5.86
N TYR A 147 20.86 29.52 -4.97
CA TYR A 147 20.08 30.19 -3.94
C TYR A 147 20.64 29.97 -2.52
N GLY A 148 21.58 29.04 -2.36
CA GLY A 148 22.16 28.68 -1.06
C GLY A 148 21.32 27.67 -0.28
N ASN A 149 21.66 27.48 1.00
CA ASN A 149 21.07 26.45 1.87
C ASN A 149 19.74 26.89 2.53
N GLY A 150 19.15 28.00 2.09
CA GLY A 150 17.87 28.50 2.60
C GLY A 150 16.70 27.78 1.92
N HIS A 151 16.34 26.60 2.42
CA HIS A 151 15.19 25.84 1.91
C HIS A 151 14.66 24.83 2.96
N PRO A 152 13.41 24.35 2.79
CA PRO A 152 12.89 23.22 3.56
C PRO A 152 13.66 21.93 3.26
N VAL A 153 13.55 20.93 4.14
CA VAL A 153 14.24 19.65 3.97
C VAL A 153 13.63 18.90 2.77
N TYR A 154 14.42 18.77 1.70
CA TYR A 154 14.03 17.97 0.53
C TYR A 154 14.10 16.47 0.80
N TYR A 155 13.08 15.75 0.37
CA TYR A 155 13.07 14.29 0.32
C TYR A 155 14.04 13.80 -0.76
N ARG A 156 15.06 13.05 -0.35
CA ARG A 156 16.15 12.58 -1.23
C ARG A 156 15.86 11.20 -1.83
N GLY A 157 14.82 11.13 -2.65
CA GLY A 157 14.45 9.92 -3.37
C GLY A 157 13.56 10.22 -4.57
N SER A 158 13.27 9.17 -5.35
CA SER A 158 12.39 9.27 -6.51
C SER A 158 10.96 9.62 -6.10
N TYR A 159 10.15 10.12 -7.05
CA TYR A 159 8.74 10.40 -6.83
C TYR A 159 7.97 9.18 -6.30
N LYS A 160 8.29 8.00 -6.83
CA LYS A 160 7.71 6.72 -6.39
C LYS A 160 8.03 6.41 -4.93
N GLN A 161 9.28 6.61 -4.51
CA GLN A 161 9.69 6.39 -3.12
C GLN A 161 8.98 7.38 -2.19
N ALA A 162 8.94 8.67 -2.57
CA ALA A 162 8.25 9.70 -1.80
C ALA A 162 6.75 9.38 -1.61
N LEU A 163 6.06 8.90 -2.65
CA LEU A 163 4.67 8.48 -2.56
C LEU A 163 4.46 7.26 -1.65
N ASN A 164 5.35 6.26 -1.75
CA ASN A 164 5.29 5.08 -0.91
C ASN A 164 5.48 5.43 0.56
N ASP A 165 6.49 6.25 0.87
CA ASP A 165 6.79 6.67 2.23
C ASP A 165 5.68 7.56 2.79
N ALA A 166 5.10 8.45 1.98
CA ALA A 166 3.93 9.25 2.36
C ALA A 166 2.72 8.36 2.70
N LYS A 167 2.46 7.31 1.90
CA LYS A 167 1.39 6.33 2.15
C LYS A 167 1.68 5.49 3.39
N GLN A 168 2.91 5.02 3.57
CA GLN A 168 3.31 4.19 4.69
C GLN A 168 3.29 4.98 5.99
N GLU A 169 3.82 6.19 6.03
CA GLU A 169 3.88 7.00 7.24
C GLU A 169 2.63 7.85 7.50
N LEU A 170 1.65 7.82 6.59
CA LEU A 170 0.41 8.61 6.69
C LEU A 170 0.72 10.11 6.84
N ARG A 171 1.49 10.63 5.88
CA ARG A 171 1.94 12.03 5.79
C ARG A 171 1.42 12.70 4.51
N PHE A 172 1.34 14.03 4.53
CA PHE A 172 1.13 14.82 3.33
C PHE A 172 2.40 14.83 2.49
N LEU A 173 2.27 14.68 1.18
CA LEU A 173 3.37 14.86 0.23
C LEU A 173 3.15 16.17 -0.52
N VAL A 174 4.03 17.14 -0.28
CA VAL A 174 4.08 18.41 -0.99
C VAL A 174 5.13 18.29 -2.10
N ILE A 175 4.71 18.54 -3.33
CA ILE A 175 5.50 18.35 -4.55
C ILE A 175 5.71 19.72 -5.17
N TYR A 176 6.95 20.14 -5.32
CA TYR A 176 7.32 21.34 -6.05
C TYR A 176 7.93 20.96 -7.41
N LEU A 177 7.36 21.48 -8.49
CA LEU A 177 7.95 21.37 -9.83
C LEU A 177 8.48 22.73 -10.26
N HIS A 178 9.77 22.73 -10.59
CA HIS A 178 10.50 23.91 -11.05
C HIS A 178 10.64 23.87 -12.58
N GLN A 179 10.30 24.95 -13.27
CA GLN A 179 10.65 25.13 -14.68
C GLN A 179 11.78 26.14 -14.78
N ASN A 180 12.83 25.81 -15.54
CA ASN A 180 13.94 26.71 -15.82
C ASN A 180 13.50 27.92 -16.64
N ASP A 181 14.33 28.97 -16.59
CA ASP A 181 14.17 30.19 -17.40
C ASP A 181 12.86 30.97 -17.15
N GLN A 182 12.15 30.67 -16.06
CA GLN A 182 10.97 31.38 -15.59
C GLN A 182 11.33 32.28 -14.40
N SER A 183 11.13 33.59 -14.54
CA SER A 183 11.38 34.56 -13.47
C SER A 183 10.57 34.27 -12.20
N ASP A 184 9.36 33.74 -12.35
CA ASP A 184 8.46 33.42 -11.24
C ASP A 184 8.99 32.26 -10.40
N CYS A 185 9.60 31.25 -11.04
CA CYS A 185 10.26 30.15 -10.37
C CYS A 185 11.49 30.62 -9.59
N SER A 186 12.30 31.51 -10.18
CA SER A 186 13.45 32.11 -9.48
C SER A 186 13.02 32.98 -8.29
N ASN A 187 11.92 33.73 -8.43
CA ASN A 187 11.36 34.49 -7.33
C ASN A 187 10.89 33.56 -6.20
N PHE A 188 10.18 32.48 -6.53
CA PHE A 188 9.75 31.48 -5.55
C PHE A 188 10.93 30.86 -4.77
N CYS A 189 12.01 30.50 -5.47
CA CYS A 189 13.22 29.96 -4.85
C CYS A 189 14.03 31.00 -4.05
N SER A 190 13.95 32.29 -4.38
CA SER A 190 14.74 33.34 -3.71
C SER A 190 13.99 34.08 -2.60
N SER A 191 12.64 34.09 -2.61
CA SER A 191 11.82 34.82 -1.64
C SER A 191 10.89 33.94 -0.81
N VAL A 192 10.33 32.87 -1.39
CA VAL A 192 9.31 32.03 -0.73
C VAL A 192 9.92 30.87 0.03
N LEU A 193 10.65 29.98 -0.64
CA LEU A 193 11.29 28.82 -0.02
C LEU A 193 12.29 29.16 1.10
N PRO A 194 13.13 30.21 1.01
CA PRO A 194 14.06 30.56 2.09
C PRO A 194 13.39 31.25 3.30
N ASN A 195 12.11 31.59 3.22
CA ASN A 195 11.40 32.25 4.32
C ASN A 195 11.34 31.32 5.55
N SER A 196 11.72 31.82 6.72
CA SER A 196 11.79 31.02 7.95
C SER A 196 10.45 30.39 8.33
N ASN A 197 9.32 31.10 8.14
CA ASN A 197 8.00 30.58 8.45
C ASN A 197 7.62 29.45 7.49
N VAL A 198 7.98 29.56 6.21
CA VAL A 198 7.76 28.52 5.20
C VAL A 198 8.59 27.27 5.51
N ILE A 199 9.87 27.45 5.85
CA ILE A 199 10.76 26.35 6.25
C ILE A 199 10.22 25.64 7.49
N SER A 200 9.87 26.38 8.54
CA SER A 200 9.33 25.81 9.77
C SER A 200 8.04 25.03 9.51
N PHE A 201 7.15 25.54 8.67
CA PHE A 201 5.90 24.88 8.32
C PHE A 201 6.12 23.61 7.48
N LEU A 202 6.96 23.65 6.44
CA LEU A 202 7.20 22.48 5.58
C LEU A 202 8.06 21.38 6.24
N ASN A 203 8.83 21.73 7.27
CA ASN A 203 9.61 20.77 8.06
C ASN A 203 8.80 20.11 9.18
N GLU A 204 7.50 20.39 9.30
CA GLU A 204 6.64 19.70 10.26
C GLU A 204 6.61 18.18 9.98
N SER A 205 6.55 17.38 11.06
CA SER A 205 6.71 15.91 10.98
C SER A 205 5.69 15.17 10.10
N ASN A 206 4.54 15.78 9.84
CA ASN A 206 3.44 15.25 9.04
C ASN A 206 3.58 15.56 7.54
N ILE A 207 4.67 16.21 7.11
CA ILE A 207 4.88 16.64 5.72
C ILE A 207 6.16 16.01 5.16
N LEU A 208 6.07 15.58 3.91
CA LEU A 208 7.20 15.27 3.05
C LEU A 208 7.27 16.30 1.95
N PHE A 209 8.41 16.99 1.82
CA PHE A 209 8.63 17.97 0.77
C PHE A 209 9.52 17.38 -0.32
N TRP A 210 8.98 17.20 -1.52
CA TRP A 210 9.69 16.66 -2.68
C TRP A 210 9.75 17.73 -3.78
N ALA A 211 10.87 17.81 -4.48
CA ALA A 211 11.03 18.77 -5.55
C ALA A 211 11.85 18.22 -6.71
N CYS A 212 11.52 18.67 -7.93
CA CYS A 212 12.25 18.29 -9.13
C CYS A 212 12.09 19.35 -10.22
N GLU A 213 13.06 19.37 -11.12
CA GLU A 213 13.09 20.22 -12.31
C GLU A 213 12.30 19.56 -13.45
N GLN A 214 11.39 20.32 -14.07
CA GLN A 214 10.50 19.86 -15.12
C GLN A 214 11.25 19.35 -16.36
N ASP A 215 12.42 19.91 -16.67
CA ASP A 215 13.21 19.55 -17.85
C ASP A 215 13.85 18.16 -17.73
N THR A 216 13.93 17.62 -16.51
CA THR A 216 14.38 16.24 -16.28
C THR A 216 13.29 15.23 -16.63
N ASN A 217 13.66 13.98 -16.92
CA ASN A 217 12.66 12.95 -17.23
C ASN A 217 11.75 12.66 -16.04
N GLU A 218 12.29 12.67 -14.82
CA GLU A 218 11.50 12.48 -13.60
C GLU A 218 10.51 13.64 -13.42
N GLY A 219 10.97 14.89 -13.53
CA GLY A 219 10.11 16.06 -13.43
C GLY A 219 9.03 16.11 -14.51
N ASN A 220 9.37 15.80 -15.76
CA ASN A 220 8.42 15.75 -16.87
C ASN A 220 7.33 14.68 -16.67
N ARG A 221 7.74 13.49 -16.20
CA ARG A 221 6.81 12.40 -15.89
C ARG A 221 5.84 12.79 -14.78
N VAL A 222 6.35 13.42 -13.71
CA VAL A 222 5.51 13.88 -12.59
C VAL A 222 4.62 15.05 -13.01
N ALA A 223 5.13 16.00 -13.80
CA ALA A 223 4.35 17.09 -14.36
C ALA A 223 3.17 16.57 -15.19
N THR A 224 3.41 15.56 -16.03
CA THR A 224 2.37 14.91 -16.83
C THR A 224 1.35 14.19 -15.94
N ALA A 225 1.82 13.43 -14.96
CA ALA A 225 0.95 12.69 -14.03
C ALA A 225 0.05 13.62 -13.19
N LEU A 226 0.54 14.80 -12.83
CA LEU A 226 -0.19 15.80 -12.03
C LEU A 226 -0.87 16.88 -12.90
N GLN A 227 -0.77 16.78 -14.22
CA GLN A 227 -1.32 17.76 -15.17
C GLN A 227 -0.82 19.19 -14.92
N ALA A 228 0.45 19.35 -14.54
CA ALA A 228 1.08 20.64 -14.29
C ALA A 228 1.31 21.41 -15.60
N ASN A 229 0.78 22.63 -15.70
CA ASN A 229 0.85 23.47 -16.90
C ASN A 229 1.31 24.92 -16.63
N VAL A 230 1.40 25.33 -15.36
CA VAL A 230 1.74 26.69 -14.94
C VAL A 230 2.73 26.58 -13.80
N TYR A 231 3.83 27.33 -13.88
CA TYR A 231 4.96 27.25 -12.96
C TYR A 231 5.19 28.61 -12.27
N PRO A 232 5.71 28.64 -11.03
CA PRO A 232 6.01 27.50 -10.16
C PRO A 232 4.75 26.68 -9.84
N TYR A 233 4.89 25.36 -9.79
CA TYR A 233 3.78 24.45 -9.53
C TYR A 233 3.98 23.73 -8.21
N VAL A 234 2.99 23.81 -7.32
CA VAL A 234 2.98 23.07 -6.06
C VAL A 234 1.74 22.20 -5.97
N ALA A 235 1.92 20.92 -5.71
CA ALA A 235 0.86 19.95 -5.51
C ALA A 235 0.90 19.36 -4.10
N VAL A 236 -0.27 19.06 -3.55
CA VAL A 236 -0.43 18.37 -2.26
C VAL A 236 -1.14 17.05 -2.50
N VAL A 237 -0.47 15.95 -2.15
CA VAL A 237 -0.99 14.59 -2.25
C VAL A 237 -1.13 13.98 -0.86
N VAL A 238 -2.23 13.29 -0.61
CA VAL A 238 -2.50 12.62 0.67
C VAL A 238 -3.24 11.30 0.46
N LEU A 239 -3.13 10.39 1.43
CA LEU A 239 -3.92 9.16 1.45
C LEU A 239 -5.38 9.46 1.81
N ARG A 240 -6.30 9.15 0.90
CA ARG A 240 -7.75 9.22 1.11
C ARG A 240 -8.38 7.93 0.62
N GLU A 241 -9.23 7.31 1.45
CA GLU A 241 -9.96 6.08 1.07
C GLU A 241 -8.99 5.01 0.49
N SER A 242 -7.84 4.82 1.15
CA SER A 242 -6.76 3.90 0.74
C SER A 242 -6.05 4.20 -0.59
N ARG A 243 -6.30 5.35 -1.20
CA ARG A 243 -5.65 5.81 -2.45
C ARG A 243 -4.91 7.13 -2.26
N MET A 244 -3.73 7.26 -2.87
CA MET A 244 -3.03 8.55 -2.91
C MET A 244 -3.79 9.48 -3.84
N THR A 245 -4.19 10.64 -3.35
CA THR A 245 -5.08 11.57 -4.07
C THR A 245 -4.48 12.97 -4.07
N LEU A 246 -4.49 13.62 -5.23
CA LEU A 246 -4.15 15.04 -5.35
C LEU A 246 -5.30 15.87 -4.76
N VAL A 247 -5.04 16.61 -3.68
CA VAL A 247 -6.06 17.35 -2.93
C VAL A 247 -5.89 18.87 -3.00
N GLY A 248 -4.70 19.34 -3.36
CA GLY A 248 -4.42 20.76 -3.55
C GLY A 248 -3.44 20.98 -4.68
N ARG A 249 -3.64 22.06 -5.43
CA ARG A 249 -2.69 22.53 -6.45
C ARG A 249 -2.59 24.05 -6.43
N MET A 250 -1.38 24.56 -6.58
CA MET A 250 -1.07 25.97 -6.63
C MET A 250 -0.27 26.24 -7.90
N GLU A 251 -0.81 27.12 -8.72
CA GLU A 251 -0.31 27.43 -10.06
C GLU A 251 0.15 28.89 -10.11
N GLY A 252 1.45 29.10 -10.36
CA GLY A 252 2.04 30.41 -10.57
C GLY A 252 2.61 31.07 -9.30
N PRO A 253 3.06 32.33 -9.40
CA PRO A 253 3.76 33.02 -8.32
C PRO A 253 2.85 33.26 -7.11
N VAL A 254 3.44 33.20 -5.91
CA VAL A 254 2.74 33.33 -4.64
C VAL A 254 3.65 34.00 -3.60
N SER A 255 3.09 34.78 -2.67
CA SER A 255 3.87 35.32 -1.55
C SER A 255 4.07 34.28 -0.44
N PRO A 256 5.08 34.42 0.44
CA PRO A 256 5.33 33.46 1.51
C PRO A 256 4.14 33.25 2.45
N GLU A 257 3.47 34.32 2.86
CA GLU A 257 2.33 34.28 3.77
C GLU A 257 1.12 33.61 3.11
N GLU A 258 0.89 33.92 1.84
CA GLU A 258 -0.20 33.35 1.05
C GLU A 258 0.03 31.87 0.78
N PHE A 259 1.28 31.47 0.53
CA PHE A 259 1.67 30.08 0.34
C PHE A 259 1.34 29.23 1.57
N ILE A 260 1.72 29.69 2.76
CA ILE A 260 1.39 29.03 4.03
C ILE A 260 -0.13 28.97 4.22
N ARG A 261 -0.84 30.07 3.96
CA ARG A 261 -2.30 30.14 4.12
C ARG A 261 -3.02 29.11 3.23
N ARG A 262 -2.61 29.01 1.96
CA ARG A 262 -3.16 28.03 1.01
C ARG A 262 -2.85 26.60 1.44
N LEU A 263 -1.61 26.30 1.85
CA LEU A 263 -1.25 24.95 2.29
C LEU A 263 -2.03 24.55 3.54
N ARG A 264 -2.13 25.45 4.52
CA ARG A 264 -2.89 25.20 5.75
C ARG A 264 -4.36 24.90 5.46
N SER A 265 -5.00 25.66 4.56
CA SER A 265 -6.37 25.39 4.10
C SER A 265 -6.51 23.97 3.51
N VAL A 266 -5.56 23.53 2.70
CA VAL A 266 -5.58 22.18 2.11
C VAL A 266 -5.40 21.11 3.19
N PHE A 267 -4.48 21.32 4.13
CA PHE A 267 -4.21 20.36 5.20
C PHE A 267 -5.38 20.23 6.16
N GLU A 268 -5.93 21.33 6.66
CA GLU A 268 -7.09 21.34 7.57
C GLU A 268 -8.30 20.61 6.94
N ALA A 269 -8.53 20.79 5.64
CA ALA A 269 -9.63 20.12 4.94
C ALA A 269 -9.44 18.61 4.78
N ASN A 270 -8.20 18.10 4.88
CA ASN A 270 -7.87 16.71 4.58
C ASN A 270 -7.27 15.92 5.76
N GLU A 271 -6.97 16.58 6.88
CA GLU A 271 -6.35 15.96 8.06
C GLU A 271 -7.21 14.83 8.64
N ALA A 272 -8.54 14.97 8.58
CA ALA A 272 -9.48 13.94 9.04
C ALA A 272 -9.25 12.57 8.36
N TYR A 273 -8.82 12.55 7.09
CA TYR A 273 -8.52 11.30 6.37
C TYR A 273 -7.28 10.61 6.92
N LEU A 274 -6.24 11.37 7.31
CA LEU A 274 -5.05 10.80 7.94
C LEU A 274 -5.35 10.30 9.35
N ILE A 275 -6.17 11.01 10.13
CA ILE A 275 -6.61 10.57 11.45
C ILE A 275 -7.39 9.26 11.34
N ALA A 276 -8.35 9.17 10.42
CA ALA A 276 -9.11 7.96 10.17
C ALA A 276 -8.20 6.78 9.76
N ALA A 277 -7.26 7.00 8.83
CA ALA A 277 -6.32 5.97 8.39
C ALA A 277 -5.39 5.49 9.53
N ARG A 278 -4.99 6.39 10.44
CA ARG A 278 -4.21 6.03 11.64
C ARG A 278 -5.04 5.20 12.61
N ALA A 279 -6.28 5.60 12.88
CA ALA A 279 -7.19 4.85 13.75
C ALA A 279 -7.42 3.44 13.21
N GLU A 280 -7.69 3.30 11.91
CA GLU A 280 -7.87 2.00 11.26
C GLU A 280 -6.61 1.12 11.34
N ARG A 281 -5.42 1.72 11.18
CA ARG A 281 -4.15 0.97 11.33
C ARG A 281 -3.95 0.47 12.76
N ILE A 282 -4.25 1.30 13.76
CA ILE A 282 -4.13 0.93 15.17
C ILE A 282 -5.13 -0.17 15.52
N GLU A 283 -6.36 -0.08 15.03
CA GLU A 283 -7.38 -1.10 15.23
C GLU A 283 -6.95 -2.43 14.60
N ARG A 284 -6.43 -2.39 13.37
CA ARG A 284 -5.91 -3.59 12.69
C ARG A 284 -4.75 -4.24 13.45
N SER A 285 -3.76 -3.45 13.90
CA SER A 285 -2.63 -4.00 14.66
C SER A 285 -3.05 -4.53 16.03
N PHE A 286 -3.98 -3.85 16.70
CA PHE A 286 -4.55 -4.30 17.96
C PHE A 286 -5.28 -5.64 17.79
N ASN A 287 -6.18 -5.74 16.82
CA ASN A 287 -6.91 -6.97 16.52
C ASN A 287 -5.97 -8.13 16.16
N GLN A 288 -4.89 -7.86 15.42
CA GLN A 288 -3.88 -8.86 15.10
C GLN A 288 -3.17 -9.36 16.37
N SER A 289 -2.65 -8.46 17.20
CA SER A 289 -1.95 -8.83 18.43
C SER A 289 -2.85 -9.57 19.43
N LEU A 290 -4.13 -9.21 19.52
CA LEU A 290 -5.10 -9.89 20.37
C LEU A 290 -5.32 -11.34 19.92
N ARG A 291 -5.44 -11.57 18.60
CA ARG A 291 -5.57 -12.92 18.03
C ARG A 291 -4.32 -13.75 18.29
N GLU A 292 -3.13 -13.18 18.09
CA GLU A 292 -1.85 -13.87 18.37
C GLU A 292 -1.72 -14.27 19.85
N GLN A 293 -2.21 -13.44 20.77
CA GLN A 293 -2.25 -13.77 22.20
C GLN A 293 -3.24 -14.91 22.51
N GLN A 294 -4.42 -14.89 21.89
CA GLN A 294 -5.44 -15.94 22.04
C GLN A 294 -4.93 -17.27 21.49
N ASP A 295 -4.33 -17.26 20.30
CA ASP A 295 -3.75 -18.44 19.66
C ASP A 295 -2.62 -19.03 20.53
N ARG A 296 -1.76 -18.18 21.11
CA ARG A 296 -0.71 -18.63 22.04
C ARG A 296 -1.29 -19.30 23.28
N ALA A 297 -2.27 -18.66 23.93
CA ALA A 297 -2.91 -19.20 25.13
C ALA A 297 -3.63 -20.53 24.84
N TYR A 298 -4.28 -20.65 23.68
CA TYR A 298 -4.93 -21.88 23.24
C TYR A 298 -3.91 -23.01 23.04
N LEU A 299 -2.81 -22.74 22.33
CA LEU A 299 -1.74 -23.73 22.12
C LEU A 299 -1.08 -24.17 23.43
N GLU A 300 -0.92 -23.27 24.39
CA GLU A 300 -0.41 -23.62 25.73
C GLU A 300 -1.39 -24.52 26.50
N SER A 301 -2.70 -24.21 26.47
CA SER A 301 -3.72 -25.06 27.08
C SER A 301 -3.77 -26.44 26.43
N LEU A 302 -3.73 -26.49 25.10
CA LEU A 302 -3.77 -27.75 24.35
C LEU A 302 -2.59 -28.65 24.73
N ARG A 303 -1.37 -28.10 24.79
CA ARG A 303 -0.19 -28.85 25.25
C ARG A 303 -0.32 -29.33 26.69
N ALA A 304 -0.87 -28.50 27.58
CA ALA A 304 -1.06 -28.90 28.97
C ALA A 304 -2.07 -30.04 29.12
N ASP A 305 -3.14 -30.03 28.31
CA ASP A 305 -4.15 -31.09 28.30
C ASP A 305 -3.62 -32.37 27.67
N GLU A 306 -2.86 -32.28 26.57
CA GLU A 306 -2.14 -33.41 25.96
C GLU A 306 -1.16 -34.06 26.97
N GLN A 307 -0.37 -33.24 27.69
CA GLN A 307 0.55 -33.74 28.71
C GLN A 307 -0.18 -34.43 29.87
N LYS A 308 -1.30 -33.88 30.35
CA LYS A 308 -2.12 -34.52 31.38
C LYS A 308 -2.69 -35.85 30.90
N GLU A 309 -3.16 -35.92 29.65
CA GLU A 309 -3.68 -37.16 29.09
C GLU A 309 -2.59 -38.22 28.96
N GLN A 310 -1.39 -37.85 28.50
CA GLN A 310 -0.23 -38.75 28.44
C GLN A 310 0.14 -39.29 29.82
N LEU A 311 0.26 -38.41 30.83
CA LEU A 311 0.55 -38.81 32.20
C LEU A 311 -0.53 -39.73 32.80
N LYS A 312 -1.80 -39.50 32.46
CA LYS A 312 -2.91 -40.35 32.89
C LYS A 312 -2.82 -41.75 32.26
N LYS A 313 -2.58 -41.84 30.95
CA LYS A 313 -2.39 -43.12 30.24
C LYS A 313 -1.19 -43.89 30.78
N GLU A 314 -0.09 -43.21 31.07
CA GLU A 314 1.11 -43.84 31.62
C GLU A 314 0.86 -44.42 33.02
N LYS A 315 0.19 -43.68 33.90
CA LYS A 315 -0.22 -44.19 35.22
C LYS A 315 -1.17 -45.39 35.13
N GLU A 316 -2.18 -45.33 34.24
CA GLU A 316 -3.11 -46.45 34.03
C GLU A 316 -2.38 -47.71 33.53
N ASN A 317 -1.39 -47.56 32.65
CA ASN A 317 -0.54 -48.66 32.19
C ASN A 317 0.34 -49.23 33.33
N GLN A 318 0.99 -48.37 34.11
CA GLN A 318 1.80 -48.79 35.26
C GLN A 318 0.96 -49.56 36.30
N GLU A 319 -0.22 -49.05 36.65
CA GLU A 319 -1.13 -49.75 37.56
C GLU A 319 -1.58 -51.11 37.00
N ARG A 320 -1.80 -51.20 35.68
CA ARG A 320 -2.16 -52.46 35.01
C ARG A 320 -1.02 -53.46 35.05
N GLU A 321 0.21 -53.03 34.78
CA GLU A 321 1.41 -53.87 34.86
C GLU A 321 1.64 -54.36 36.30
N GLU A 322 1.53 -53.49 37.31
CA GLU A 322 1.64 -53.89 38.72
C GLU A 322 0.57 -54.91 39.12
N ARG A 323 -0.69 -54.74 38.67
CA ARG A 323 -1.76 -55.72 38.93
C ARG A 323 -1.43 -57.06 38.29
N MET A 324 -0.96 -57.07 37.04
CA MET A 324 -0.56 -58.29 36.33
C MET A 324 0.60 -59.00 37.06
N GLN A 325 1.62 -58.25 37.51
CA GLN A 325 2.75 -58.80 38.26
C GLN A 325 2.31 -59.39 39.60
N LYS A 326 1.46 -58.68 40.37
CA LYS A 326 0.91 -59.18 41.64
C LYS A 326 0.08 -60.45 41.45
N GLU A 327 -0.71 -60.52 40.37
CA GLU A 327 -1.51 -61.71 40.06
C GLU A 327 -0.64 -62.90 39.65
N GLN A 328 0.41 -62.68 38.86
CA GLN A 328 1.40 -63.70 38.52
C GLN A 328 2.11 -64.25 39.76
N LEU A 329 2.66 -63.38 40.60
CA LEU A 329 3.31 -63.75 41.87
C LEU A 329 2.37 -64.56 42.78
N LYS A 330 1.08 -64.22 42.82
CA LYS A 330 0.09 -64.95 43.62
C LYS A 330 -0.16 -66.35 43.06
N LYS A 331 -0.34 -66.49 41.75
CA LYS A 331 -0.48 -67.80 41.08
C LYS A 331 0.75 -68.68 41.28
N GLU A 332 1.94 -68.09 41.24
CA GLU A 332 3.20 -68.79 41.45
C GLU A 332 3.31 -69.34 42.88
N LYS A 333 2.97 -68.52 43.89
CA LYS A 333 2.87 -68.97 45.29
C LYS A 333 1.82 -70.05 45.50
N GLU A 334 0.63 -69.90 44.92
CA GLU A 334 -0.45 -70.90 45.02
C GLU A 334 -0.04 -72.24 44.37
N ASN A 335 0.71 -72.21 43.27
CA ASN A 335 1.27 -73.41 42.64
C ASN A 335 2.36 -74.06 43.52
N GLN A 336 3.29 -73.27 44.08
CA GLN A 336 4.30 -73.77 45.01
C GLN A 336 3.66 -74.42 46.25
N GLU A 337 2.65 -73.78 46.86
CA GLU A 337 1.91 -74.36 47.98
C GLU A 337 1.16 -75.65 47.60
N ARG A 338 0.65 -75.75 46.37
CA ARG A 338 0.03 -76.98 45.85
C ARG A 338 1.05 -78.10 45.68
N GLU A 339 2.22 -77.80 45.13
CA GLU A 339 3.30 -78.77 44.95
C GLU A 339 3.82 -79.28 46.30
N GLU A 340 4.01 -78.39 47.28
CA GLU A 340 4.39 -78.77 48.65
C GLU A 340 3.33 -79.62 49.36
N ARG A 341 2.03 -79.38 49.11
CA ARG A 341 0.94 -80.23 49.65
C ARG A 341 0.84 -81.60 48.98
N MET A 342 1.35 -81.77 47.76
CA MET A 342 1.37 -83.08 47.09
C MET A 342 2.60 -83.92 47.45
N GLN A 343 3.62 -83.33 48.07
CA GLN A 343 4.85 -84.02 48.51
C GLN A 343 4.84 -84.45 49.99
N LYS A 344 3.89 -83.97 50.78
CA LYS A 344 3.57 -84.49 52.13
C LYS A 344 2.45 -85.52 52.05
#